data_AF-W1YUE6-F1
#
_entry.id   AF-W1YUE6-F1
#
_cell.length_a   1.000
_cell.length_b   1.000
_cell.length_c   1.000
_cell.angle_alpha   90.00
_cell.angle_beta   90.00
_cell.angle_gamma   90.00
#
_symmetry.space_group_name_H-M   'P 1'
#
loop_
_entity.id
_entity.type
_entity.pdbx_description
1 polymer ?
#
loop_
_entity_poly.entity_id
_entity_poly.type
_entity_poly.pdbx_seq_one_letter_code
_entity_poly.pdbx_strand_id
1 'polypeptide(L)'
;KKAIEIIEKENNILVYYAIEQKYMGDITMLYLFYISPYEEDWEMDHQSIVENYQYTYGLNETDPFLSEFGEIKFKNMFGGLVKQ
;
A
#
# COMPACT_ATOMS: atom_id res chain seq x y z
N LYS A 1 -12.87 -4.60 1.98
CA LYS A 1 -13.68 -3.74 1.10
C LYS A 1 -14.15 -2.47 1.80
N LYS A 2 -15.01 -2.53 2.83
CA LYS A 2 -15.44 -1.32 3.57
C LYS A 2 -14.29 -0.44 4.10
N ALA A 3 -13.24 -1.02 4.67
CA ALA A 3 -12.09 -0.26 5.16
C ALA A 3 -11.32 0.45 4.03
N ILE A 4 -11.15 -0.23 2.88
CA ILE A 4 -10.48 0.34 1.70
C ILE A 4 -11.29 1.51 1.14
N GLU A 5 -12.61 1.36 1.00
CA GLU A 5 -13.49 2.44 0.52
C GLU A 5 -13.44 3.70 1.40
N ILE A 6 -13.29 3.52 2.72
CA ILE A 6 -13.10 4.63 3.66
C ILE A 6 -11.75 5.30 3.43
N ILE A 7 -10.67 4.52 3.35
CA ILE A 7 -9.30 5.02 3.13
C ILE A 7 -9.20 5.77 1.80
N GLU A 8 -9.73 5.20 0.72
CA GLU A 8 -9.77 5.83 -0.60
C GLU A 8 -10.48 7.18 -0.54
N LYS A 9 -11.66 7.22 0.11
CA LYS A 9 -12.45 8.46 0.24
C LYS A 9 -11.78 9.51 1.11
N GLU A 10 -11.21 9.13 2.25
CA GLU A 10 -10.62 10.06 3.22
C GLU A 10 -9.33 10.69 2.69
N ASN A 11 -8.57 9.94 1.88
CA ASN A 11 -7.28 10.38 1.39
C ASN A 11 -7.29 10.79 -0.09
N ASN A 12 -8.44 10.63 -0.76
CA ASN A 12 -8.60 10.86 -2.20
C ASN A 12 -7.59 10.05 -3.04
N ILE A 13 -7.37 8.78 -2.69
CA ILE A 13 -6.46 7.86 -3.40
C ILE A 13 -7.24 6.75 -4.08
N LEU A 14 -6.62 6.09 -5.07
CA LEU A 14 -7.18 4.89 -5.71
C LEU A 14 -6.35 3.66 -5.36
N VAL A 15 -6.91 2.72 -4.60
CA VAL A 15 -6.24 1.49 -4.21
C VAL A 15 -6.51 0.40 -5.24
N TYR A 16 -5.45 -0.18 -5.83
CA TYR A 16 -5.58 -1.19 -6.89
C TYR A 16 -5.04 -2.57 -6.47
N TYR A 17 -4.26 -2.66 -5.41
CA TYR A 17 -3.71 -3.92 -4.91
C TYR A 17 -3.52 -3.89 -3.39
N ALA A 18 -3.65 -5.04 -2.74
CA ALA A 18 -3.49 -5.16 -1.29
C ALA A 18 -2.67 -6.41 -0.95
N ILE A 19 -1.71 -6.26 -0.04
CA ILE A 19 -0.92 -7.36 0.52
C ILE A 19 -1.26 -7.49 2.01
N GLU A 20 -1.81 -8.63 2.41
CA GLU A 20 -1.96 -8.97 3.82
C GLU A 20 -0.66 -9.57 4.36
N GLN A 21 -0.19 -9.05 5.50
CA GLN A 21 0.94 -9.59 6.21
C GLN A 21 0.63 -9.73 7.70
N LYS A 22 0.81 -10.95 8.21
CA LYS A 22 0.70 -11.26 9.63
C LYS A 22 2.07 -11.22 10.28
N TYR A 23 2.17 -10.51 11.39
CA TYR A 23 3.38 -10.37 12.20
C TYR A 23 3.22 -11.16 13.51
N MET A 24 4.31 -11.25 14.29
CA MET A 24 4.24 -11.84 15.63
C MET A 24 3.28 -11.04 16.52
N GLY A 25 2.59 -11.74 17.44
CA GLY A 25 1.67 -11.10 18.38
C GLY A 25 0.30 -10.75 17.79
N ASP A 26 -0.19 -11.52 16.81
CA ASP A 26 -1.50 -11.37 16.15
C ASP A 26 -1.72 -10.01 15.46
N ILE A 27 -0.62 -9.30 15.16
CA ILE A 27 -0.66 -8.05 14.40
C ILE A 27 -0.91 -8.37 12.92
N THR A 28 -1.94 -7.75 12.35
CA THR A 28 -2.25 -7.87 10.91
C THR A 28 -2.11 -6.51 10.24
N MET A 29 -1.29 -6.46 9.19
CA MET A 29 -1.09 -5.28 8.35
C MET A 29 -1.64 -5.53 6.95
N LEU A 30 -2.32 -4.53 6.40
CA LEU A 30 -2.67 -4.46 4.98
C LEU A 30 -1.82 -3.36 4.32
N TYR A 31 -0.98 -3.74 3.36
CA TYR A 31 -0.26 -2.80 2.52
C TYR A 31 -1.07 -2.54 1.25
N LEU A 32 -1.70 -1.38 1.19
CA LEU A 32 -2.59 -0.98 0.11
C LEU A 32 -1.81 -0.15 -0.91
N PHE A 33 -1.56 -0.73 -2.08
CA PHE A 33 -0.95 -0.01 -3.20
C PHE A 33 -1.95 0.92 -3.82
N TYR A 34 -1.56 2.18 -3.94
CA TYR A 34 -2.44 3.23 -4.42
C TYR A 34 -1.76 4.11 -5.47
N ILE A 35 -2.60 4.78 -6.26
CA ILE A 35 -2.19 5.84 -7.19
C ILE A 35 -2.48 7.19 -6.52
N SER A 36 -1.47 8.08 -6.48
CA SER A 36 -1.61 9.45 -5.97
C SER A 36 -2.65 10.23 -6.80
N PRO A 37 -3.51 11.07 -6.19
CA PRO A 37 -4.39 11.95 -6.95
C PRO A 37 -3.66 13.13 -7.60
N TYR A 38 -2.40 13.37 -7.22
CA TYR A 38 -1.60 14.49 -7.69
C TYR A 38 -0.80 14.05 -8.92
N GLU A 39 -1.17 14.58 -10.09
CA GLU A 39 -0.55 14.20 -11.38
C GLU A 39 0.95 14.52 -11.41
N GLU A 40 1.40 15.52 -10.65
CA GLU A 40 2.81 15.86 -10.49
C GLU A 40 3.66 14.73 -9.89
N ASP A 41 3.06 13.82 -9.11
CA ASP A 41 3.76 12.68 -8.51
C ASP A 41 3.88 11.50 -9.47
N TRP A 42 3.07 11.44 -10.53
CA TRP A 42 2.90 10.22 -11.33
C TRP A 42 4.17 9.76 -12.03
N GLU A 43 4.99 10.70 -12.50
CA GLU A 43 6.28 10.37 -13.11
C GLU A 43 7.23 9.73 -12.07
N MET A 44 7.22 10.24 -10.84
CA MET A 44 8.03 9.71 -9.75
C MET A 44 7.51 8.36 -9.26
N ASP A 45 6.20 8.19 -9.09
CA ASP A 45 5.56 6.91 -8.74
C ASP A 45 5.86 5.85 -9.82
N HIS A 46 5.76 6.21 -11.10
CA HIS A 46 6.13 5.31 -12.20
C HIS A 46 7.62 4.90 -12.14
N GLN A 47 8.53 5.83 -11.82
CA GLN A 47 9.95 5.49 -11.63
C GLN A 47 10.17 4.57 -10.42
N SER A 48 9.49 4.82 -9.30
CA SER A 48 9.48 3.92 -8.13
C SER A 48 9.04 2.51 -8.53
N ILE A 49 7.96 2.37 -9.32
CA ILE A 49 7.46 1.08 -9.81
C ILE A 49 8.51 0.32 -10.61
N VAL A 50 9.21 1.00 -11.52
CA VAL A 50 10.30 0.41 -12.33
C VAL A 50 11.42 -0.11 -11.43
N GLU A 51 11.68 0.55 -10.31
CA GLU A 51 12.67 0.14 -9.30
C GLU A 51 12.13 -0.89 -8.28
N ASN A 52 10.89 -1.35 -8.45
CA ASN A 52 10.14 -2.23 -7.54
C ASN A 52 9.83 -1.61 -6.18
N TYR A 53 9.56 -0.31 -6.15
CA TYR A 53 8.95 0.41 -5.05
C TYR A 53 7.52 0.79 -5.42
N GLN A 54 6.62 0.87 -4.44
CA GLN A 54 5.25 1.30 -4.66
C GLN A 54 4.76 2.15 -3.50
N TYR A 55 4.03 3.22 -3.83
CA TYR A 55 3.26 4.00 -2.87
C TYR A 55 2.26 3.10 -2.15
N THR A 56 2.32 3.10 -0.82
CA THR A 56 1.48 2.26 0.02
C THR A 56 0.82 3.07 1.14
N TYR A 57 -0.42 2.70 1.45
CA TYR A 57 -1.00 2.97 2.76
C TYR A 57 -0.91 1.68 3.59
N GLY A 58 -0.07 1.69 4.62
CA GLY A 58 0.07 0.59 5.56
C GLY A 58 -1.01 0.68 6.63
N LEU A 59 -2.13 0.00 6.43
CA LEU A 59 -3.19 -0.11 7.43
C LEU A 59 -2.81 -1.16 8.48
N ASN A 60 -2.70 -0.73 9.73
CA ASN A 60 -2.61 -1.64 10.87
C ASN A 60 -4.04 -1.99 11.33
N GLU A 61 -4.49 -3.20 11.04
CA GLU A 61 -5.84 -3.63 11.41
C GLU A 61 -5.99 -3.87 12.92
N THR A 62 -4.87 -4.03 13.63
CA THR A 62 -4.84 -4.28 15.08
C THR A 62 -4.83 -2.96 15.87
N ASP A 63 -4.06 -1.97 15.43
CA ASP A 63 -4.02 -0.62 15.99
C ASP A 63 -4.01 0.43 14.86
N PRO A 64 -5.19 0.87 14.39
CA PRO A 64 -5.31 1.79 13.26
C PRO A 64 -4.59 3.13 13.44
N PHE A 65 -4.32 3.56 14.68
CA PHE A 65 -3.56 4.79 14.96
C PHE A 65 -2.11 4.73 14.46
N LEU A 66 -1.57 3.52 14.32
CA LEU A 66 -0.23 3.26 13.78
C LEU A 66 -0.23 3.03 12.27
N SER A 67 -1.31 3.37 11.57
CA SER A 67 -1.36 3.28 10.10
C SER A 67 -0.68 4.48 9.47
N GLU A 68 0.05 4.26 8.38
CA GLU A 68 0.85 5.32 7.76
C GLU A 68 0.93 5.22 6.24
N PHE A 69 1.18 6.36 5.60
CA PHE A 69 1.62 6.44 4.22
C PHE A 69 3.11 6.16 4.12
N GLY A 70 3.53 5.51 3.04
CA GLY A 70 4.93 5.32 2.74
C GLY A 70 5.15 4.66 1.39
N GLU A 71 6.34 4.12 1.22
CA GLU A 71 6.69 3.29 0.08
C GLU A 71 7.19 1.94 0.58
N ILE A 72 6.83 0.86 -0.11
CA ILE A 72 7.44 -0.44 0.13
C ILE A 72 8.13 -0.97 -1.10
N LYS A 73 9.24 -1.65 -0.85
CA LYS A 73 9.89 -2.47 -1.86
C LYS A 73 9.14 -3.77 -2.04
N PHE A 74 9.00 -4.22 -3.27
CA PHE A 74 8.39 -5.50 -3.61
C PHE A 74 9.26 -6.31 -4.55
N LYS A 75 8.91 -7.58 -4.71
CA LYS A 75 9.50 -8.48 -5.70
C LYS A 75 8.41 -9.28 -6.40
N ASN A 76 8.54 -9.38 -7.72
CA ASN A 76 7.76 -10.34 -8.51
C ASN A 76 8.19 -11.77 -8.19
N MET A 77 7.24 -12.62 -7.79
CA MET A 77 7.49 -14.03 -7.47
C MET A 77 6.33 -14.90 -7.92
N PHE A 78 6.58 -15.86 -8.83
CA PHE A 78 5.59 -16.81 -9.35
C PHE A 78 4.29 -16.17 -9.87
N GLY A 79 4.37 -14.96 -10.45
CA GLY A 79 3.20 -14.22 -10.94
C GLY A 79 2.43 -13.43 -9.88
N GLY A 80 2.92 -13.39 -8.63
CA GLY A 80 2.44 -12.52 -7.57
C GLY A 80 3.49 -11.51 -7.12
N LEU A 81 3.10 -10.67 -6.16
CA LEU A 81 3.98 -9.68 -5.52
C LEU A 81 4.21 -10.05 -4.06
N VAL A 82 5.47 -9.99 -3.64
CA VAL A 82 5.88 -10.19 -2.24
C VAL A 82 6.56 -8.91 -1.76
N LYS A 83 6.14 -8.40 -0.60
CA LYS A 83 6.83 -7.30 0.09
C LYS A 83 8.25 -7.74 0.48
N GLN A 84 9.25 -6.92 0.15
CA GLN A 84 10.67 -7.16 0.43
C GLN A 84 11.10 -6.56 1.77
#